data_AF-A0A3R9S942-F1
#
_entry.id   AF-A0A3R9S942-F1
#
_cell.length_a   1.000
_cell.length_b   1.000
_cell.length_c   1.000
_cell.angle_alpha   90.00
_cell.angle_beta   90.00
_cell.angle_gamma   90.00
#
_symmetry.space_group_name_H-M   'P 1'
#
loop_
_entity.id
_entity.type
_entity.pdbx_description
1 polymer ?
#
loop_
_entity_poly.entity_id
_entity_poly.type
_entity_poly.pdbx_seq_one_letter_code
_entity_poly.pdbx_strand_id
1 'polypeptide(L)'
;GTISGLIERSAVHQKVLGFSALKGNFLQQAIRQWTKKQNWSLTDVYCWGGYAKTSPELFAFIENFEEQYTVPLEPIYTGKMMFGLFDLIKNNYFPANTRILAIHSGGLQADIRNRPHA
;
A
#
# COMPACT_ATOMS: atom_id res chain seq x y z
N GLY A 1 -1.68 -7.66 -11.21
CA GLY A 1 -1.98 -6.64 -12.24
C GLY A 1 -1.06 -5.45 -12.08
N THR A 2 -1.50 -4.40 -11.38
CA THR A 2 -0.79 -3.11 -11.26
C THR A 2 0.68 -3.24 -10.90
N ILE A 3 0.98 -3.93 -9.77
CA ILE A 3 2.37 -4.10 -9.34
C ILE A 3 3.21 -4.89 -10.34
N SER A 4 2.65 -5.92 -10.97
CA SER A 4 3.35 -6.72 -11.99
C SER A 4 3.80 -5.85 -13.16
N GLY A 5 2.94 -4.93 -13.62
CA GLY A 5 3.29 -3.97 -14.69
C GLY A 5 4.39 -2.99 -14.26
N LEU A 6 4.32 -2.48 -13.03
CA LEU A 6 5.37 -1.61 -12.46
C LEU A 6 6.70 -2.35 -12.34
N ILE A 7 6.70 -3.60 -11.89
CA ILE A 7 7.90 -4.44 -11.80
C ILE A 7 8.51 -4.61 -13.19
N GLU A 8 7.72 -5.02 -14.19
CA GLU A 8 8.20 -5.24 -15.55
C GLU A 8 8.81 -3.99 -16.19
N ARG A 9 8.33 -2.79 -15.85
CA ARG A 9 8.89 -1.53 -16.37
C ARG A 9 9.96 -0.89 -15.50
N SER A 10 10.17 -1.36 -14.27
CA SER A 10 11.19 -0.79 -13.37
C SER A 10 12.62 -1.00 -13.90
N ALA A 11 13.48 -0.01 -13.73
CA ALA A 11 14.91 -0.15 -13.97
C ALA A 11 15.58 -0.97 -12.85
N VAL A 12 16.76 -1.54 -13.10
CA VAL A 12 17.49 -2.40 -12.15
C VAL A 12 17.77 -1.70 -10.80
N HIS A 13 17.98 -0.37 -10.81
CA HIS A 13 18.25 0.41 -9.60
C HIS A 13 16.97 0.81 -8.83
N GLN A 14 15.80 0.68 -9.44
CA GLN A 14 14.52 0.99 -8.78
C GLN A 14 14.06 -0.22 -7.99
N LYS A 15 13.49 0.00 -6.81
CA LYS A 15 12.85 -1.05 -5.99
C LYS A 15 11.35 -0.83 -5.98
N VAL A 16 10.57 -1.89 -6.20
CA VAL A 16 9.10 -1.84 -6.14
C VAL A 16 8.61 -2.52 -4.86
N LEU A 17 8.02 -1.75 -3.95
CA LEU A 17 7.41 -2.27 -2.73
C LEU A 17 5.89 -2.30 -2.87
N GLY A 18 5.30 -3.47 -2.71
CA GLY A 18 3.85 -3.66 -2.68
C GLY A 18 3.31 -3.80 -1.26
N PHE A 19 2.13 -3.23 -1.02
CA PHE A 19 1.35 -3.40 0.20
C PHE A 19 0.09 -4.20 -0.15
N SER A 20 0.03 -5.44 0.31
CA SER A 20 -1.07 -6.34 0.03
C SER A 20 -2.27 -6.00 0.91
N ALA A 21 -3.44 -5.81 0.31
CA ALA A 21 -4.71 -5.78 1.03
C ALA A 21 -5.20 -7.20 1.43
N LEU A 22 -4.56 -8.25 0.91
CA LEU A 22 -4.89 -9.66 1.16
C LEU A 22 -3.83 -10.31 2.06
N LYS A 23 -4.24 -11.24 2.92
CA LYS A 23 -3.32 -11.99 3.79
C LYS A 23 -2.80 -13.23 3.07
N GLY A 24 -1.50 -13.51 3.17
CA GLY A 24 -0.87 -14.73 2.68
C GLY A 24 0.10 -14.53 1.51
N ASN A 25 0.71 -15.63 1.06
CA ASN A 25 1.80 -15.64 0.09
C ASN A 25 1.36 -15.84 -1.38
N PHE A 26 0.08 -16.13 -1.63
CA PHE A 26 -0.41 -16.49 -2.96
C PHE A 26 -0.22 -15.36 -3.98
N LEU A 27 -0.35 -14.09 -3.56
CA LEU A 27 -0.08 -12.96 -4.46
C LEU A 27 1.37 -12.89 -4.89
N GLN A 28 2.31 -13.19 -3.98
CA GLN A 28 3.74 -13.22 -4.33
C GLN A 28 4.02 -14.34 -5.35
N GLN A 29 3.42 -15.51 -5.16
CA GLN A 29 3.52 -16.62 -6.12
C GLN A 29 2.91 -16.25 -7.47
N ALA A 30 1.73 -15.62 -7.47
CA ALA A 30 1.07 -15.15 -8.68
C ALA A 30 1.96 -14.14 -9.43
N ILE A 31 2.52 -13.13 -8.76
CA ILE A 31 3.40 -12.13 -9.40
C ILE A 31 4.63 -12.79 -10.03
N ARG A 32 5.24 -13.79 -9.38
CA ARG A 32 6.40 -14.53 -9.91
C ARG A 32 6.12 -15.26 -11.21
N GLN A 33 4.86 -15.55 -11.55
CA GLN A 33 4.50 -16.14 -12.84
C GLN A 33 4.62 -15.13 -13.99
N TRP A 34 4.60 -13.82 -13.69
CA TRP A 34 4.60 -12.74 -14.70
C TRP A 34 5.97 -12.04 -14.87
N THR A 35 6.92 -12.27 -13.97
CA THR A 35 8.22 -11.57 -13.99
C THR A 35 9.35 -12.43 -13.43
N LYS A 36 10.54 -12.29 -14.01
CA LYS A 36 11.79 -12.84 -13.48
C LYS A 36 12.56 -11.84 -12.60
N LYS A 37 12.13 -10.58 -12.57
CA LYS A 37 12.80 -9.52 -11.81
C LYS A 37 12.70 -9.78 -10.31
N GLN A 38 13.74 -9.34 -9.60
CA GLN A 38 13.89 -9.56 -8.14
C GLN A 38 13.95 -8.25 -7.35
N ASN A 39 13.93 -7.10 -8.02
CA ASN A 39 13.94 -5.76 -7.41
C ASN A 39 12.56 -5.35 -6.86
N TRP A 40 11.83 -6.30 -6.27
CA TRP A 40 10.52 -6.05 -5.68
C TRP A 40 10.26 -6.91 -4.45
N SER A 41 9.36 -6.42 -3.60
CA SER A 41 8.84 -7.15 -2.45
C SER A 41 7.36 -6.84 -2.26
N LEU A 42 6.67 -7.72 -1.53
CA LEU A 42 5.26 -7.55 -1.16
C LEU A 42 5.16 -7.82 0.34
N THR A 43 4.52 -6.91 1.08
CA THR A 43 4.21 -7.10 2.50
C THR A 43 2.70 -7.18 2.70
N ASP A 44 2.25 -8.07 3.58
CA ASP A 44 0.86 -8.15 4.05
C ASP A 44 0.70 -7.75 5.53
N VAL A 45 1.76 -7.20 6.13
CA VAL A 45 1.77 -6.80 7.55
C VAL A 45 0.67 -5.77 7.83
N TYR A 46 0.46 -4.85 6.89
CA TYR A 46 -0.52 -3.77 6.97
C TYR A 46 -1.87 -4.14 6.32
N CYS A 47 -2.28 -5.42 6.33
CA CYS A 47 -3.57 -5.83 5.77
C CYS A 47 -4.69 -5.99 6.80
N TRP A 48 -4.38 -5.93 8.11
CA TRP A 48 -5.34 -6.17 9.22
C TRP A 48 -6.08 -7.51 9.12
N GLY A 49 -5.37 -8.57 8.73
CA GLY A 49 -5.95 -9.91 8.60
C GLY A 49 -6.68 -10.14 7.28
N GLY A 50 -6.75 -9.16 6.38
CA GLY A 50 -7.08 -9.38 4.98
C GLY A 50 -7.99 -8.33 4.35
N TYR A 51 -8.69 -8.77 3.30
CA TYR A 51 -9.45 -7.88 2.43
C TYR A 51 -10.55 -7.13 3.19
N ALA A 52 -10.67 -5.83 2.93
CA ALA A 52 -11.64 -4.92 3.55
C ALA A 52 -11.63 -4.86 5.10
N LYS A 53 -10.71 -5.57 5.77
CA LYS A 53 -10.50 -5.44 7.21
C LYS A 53 -9.81 -4.11 7.50
N THR A 54 -10.29 -3.44 8.54
CA THR A 54 -9.82 -2.11 8.97
C THR A 54 -9.53 -2.13 10.47
N SER A 55 -9.00 -1.01 10.98
CA SER A 55 -8.88 -0.77 12.42
C SER A 55 -9.08 0.71 12.74
N PRO A 56 -9.38 1.06 14.01
CA PRO A 56 -9.44 2.44 14.45
C PRO A 56 -8.15 3.22 14.16
N GLU A 57 -6.99 2.58 14.31
CA GLU A 57 -5.68 3.21 14.04
C GLU A 57 -5.51 3.56 12.57
N LEU A 58 -6.01 2.71 11.66
CA LEU A 58 -6.01 3.01 10.23
C LEU A 58 -6.90 4.21 9.92
N PHE A 59 -8.09 4.31 10.52
CA PHE A 59 -8.97 5.46 10.30
C PHE A 59 -8.37 6.76 10.83
N ALA A 60 -7.85 6.74 12.06
CA ALA A 60 -7.17 7.90 12.63
C ALA A 60 -5.95 8.32 11.79
N PHE A 61 -5.18 7.36 11.24
CA PHE A 61 -4.10 7.70 10.31
C PHE A 61 -4.61 8.39 9.05
N ILE A 62 -5.68 7.86 8.43
CA ILE A 62 -6.22 8.45 7.21
C ILE A 62 -6.72 9.86 7.47
N GLU A 63 -7.49 10.09 8.54
CA GLU A 63 -7.99 11.42 8.91
C GLU A 63 -6.83 12.43 9.07
N ASN A 64 -5.82 12.08 9.87
CA ASN A 64 -4.63 12.94 10.05
C ASN A 64 -3.86 13.18 8.74
N PHE A 65 -3.74 12.16 7.89
CA PHE A 65 -3.07 12.27 6.61
C PHE A 65 -3.84 13.20 5.65
N GLU A 66 -5.16 13.07 5.59
CA GLU A 66 -6.02 13.91 4.76
C GLU A 66 -5.99 15.38 5.21
N GLU A 67 -6.03 15.62 6.52
CA GLU A 67 -5.88 16.96 7.09
C GLU A 67 -4.53 17.58 6.75
N GLN A 68 -3.44 16.82 6.84
CA GLN A 68 -2.09 17.33 6.63
C GLN A 68 -1.75 17.55 5.14
N TYR A 69 -2.14 16.62 4.26
CA TYR A 69 -1.70 16.62 2.86
C TYR A 69 -2.78 16.97 1.87
N THR A 70 -4.05 17.06 2.30
CA THR A 70 -5.21 17.33 1.41
C THR A 70 -5.33 16.30 0.27
N VAL A 71 -4.91 15.05 0.53
CA VAL A 71 -5.00 13.92 -0.41
C VAL A 71 -5.91 12.85 0.20
N PRO A 72 -7.09 12.60 -0.40
CA PRO A 72 -8.04 11.63 0.13
C PRO A 72 -7.50 10.20 -0.02
N LEU A 73 -7.69 9.36 0.98
CA LEU A 73 -7.39 7.92 0.94
C LEU A 73 -8.64 7.10 1.27
N GLU A 74 -8.58 5.80 0.99
CA GLU A 74 -9.64 4.86 1.37
C GLU A 74 -9.06 3.66 2.15
N PRO A 75 -9.84 3.04 3.04
CA PRO A 75 -9.30 2.11 4.04
C PRO A 75 -8.99 0.70 3.51
N ILE A 76 -9.38 0.35 2.29
CA ILE A 76 -9.19 -1.00 1.73
C ILE A 76 -7.81 -1.16 1.10
N TYR A 77 -7.29 -0.14 0.40
CA TYR A 77 -6.01 -0.18 -0.33
C TYR A 77 -5.11 1.02 -0.06
N THR A 78 -5.48 2.25 -0.47
CA THR A 78 -4.56 3.39 -0.46
C THR A 78 -4.21 3.83 0.96
N GLY A 79 -5.19 3.79 1.87
CA GLY A 79 -4.98 4.01 3.30
C GLY A 79 -3.99 3.01 3.89
N LYS A 80 -4.15 1.72 3.59
CA LYS A 80 -3.24 0.66 4.06
C LYS A 80 -1.81 0.85 3.55
N MET A 81 -1.68 1.19 2.27
CA MET A 81 -0.39 1.41 1.62
C MET A 81 0.32 2.64 2.21
N MET A 82 -0.40 3.75 2.38
CA MET A 82 0.17 4.97 2.97
C MET A 82 0.49 4.79 4.45
N PHE A 83 -0.36 4.10 5.22
CA PHE A 83 -0.07 3.74 6.61
C PHE A 83 1.24 2.97 6.71
N GLY A 84 1.36 1.89 5.94
CA GLY A 84 2.56 1.06 5.95
C GLY A 84 3.80 1.81 5.48
N LEU A 85 3.68 2.67 4.47
CA LEU A 85 4.78 3.51 4.01
C LEU A 85 5.30 4.45 5.12
N PHE A 86 4.39 5.16 5.79
CA PHE A 86 4.75 6.10 6.85
C PHE A 86 5.35 5.39 8.08
N ASP A 87 4.80 4.23 8.43
CA ASP A 87 5.37 3.39 9.49
C ASP A 87 6.79 2.92 9.14
N LEU A 88 7.04 2.46 7.91
CA LEU A 88 8.39 2.08 7.47
C LEU A 88 9.37 3.27 7.48
N ILE A 89 8.92 4.46 7.08
CA ILE A 89 9.74 5.69 7.16
C ILE A 89 10.09 5.99 8.63
N LYS A 90 9.11 5.97 9.52
CA LYS A 90 9.30 6.21 10.96
C LYS A 90 10.29 5.23 11.60
N ASN A 91 10.31 3.99 11.12
CA ASN A 91 11.19 2.93 11.61
C ASN A 91 12.54 2.86 10.86
N ASN A 92 12.93 3.90 10.12
CA ASN A 92 14.21 3.98 9.39
C ASN A 92 14.45 2.80 8.42
N TYR A 93 13.39 2.25 7.82
CA TYR A 93 13.49 1.14 6.88
C TYR A 93 14.24 1.53 5.59
N PHE A 94 14.04 2.77 5.13
CA PHE A 94 14.67 3.29 3.93
C PHE A 94 16.00 3.98 4.25
N PRO A 95 17.07 3.75 3.47
CA PRO A 95 18.31 4.51 3.62
C PRO A 95 18.08 6.03 3.52
N ALA A 96 18.93 6.80 4.19
CA ALA A 96 18.91 8.25 4.09
C ALA A 96 18.95 8.71 2.62
N ASN A 97 18.23 9.79 2.31
CA ASN A 97 18.11 10.37 0.97
C ASN A 97 17.44 9.48 -0.10
N THR A 98 16.74 8.42 0.32
CA THR A 98 15.90 7.62 -0.59
C THR A 98 14.78 8.50 -1.17
N ARG A 99 14.64 8.52 -2.50
CA ARG A 99 13.49 9.13 -3.17
C ARG A 99 12.37 8.10 -3.32
N ILE A 100 11.20 8.42 -2.79
CA ILE A 100 10.04 7.53 -2.80
C ILE A 100 8.98 8.11 -3.74
N LEU A 101 8.45 7.26 -4.64
CA LEU A 101 7.25 7.54 -5.44
C LEU A 101 6.13 6.63 -4.95
N ALA A 102 5.13 7.21 -4.29
CA ALA A 102 3.92 6.48 -3.90
C ALA A 102 2.89 6.54 -5.03
N ILE A 103 2.26 5.40 -5.35
CA ILE A 103 1.24 5.30 -6.39
C ILE A 103 -0.14 5.30 -5.74
N HIS A 104 -0.82 6.44 -5.77
CA HIS A 104 -2.20 6.55 -5.32
C HIS A 104 -3.16 5.94 -6.36
N SER A 105 -3.58 4.70 -6.13
CA SER A 105 -4.35 3.91 -7.11
C SER A 105 -5.83 4.27 -7.24
N GLY A 106 -6.31 5.31 -6.56
CA GLY A 106 -7.73 5.68 -6.51
C GLY A 106 -8.52 4.81 -5.54
N GLY A 107 -9.77 4.48 -5.87
CA GLY A 107 -10.62 3.60 -5.05
C GLY A 107 -11.59 4.32 -4.11
N LEU A 108 -11.61 5.66 -4.12
CA LEU A 108 -12.38 6.49 -3.17
C LEU A 108 -13.89 6.18 -3.13
N GLN A 109 -14.46 5.59 -4.19
CA GLN A 109 -15.84 5.10 -4.19
C GLN A 109 -16.13 3.99 -3.15
N ALA A 110 -15.07 3.34 -2.65
CA ALA A 110 -15.14 2.34 -1.59
C ALA A 110 -14.92 2.93 -0.19
N ASP A 111 -14.85 4.26 -0.06
CA ASP A 111 -14.73 4.88 1.26
C ASP A 111 -16.02 4.65 2.06
N ILE A 112 -15.90 3.81 3.08
CA ILE A 112 -16.99 3.41 3.97
C ILE A 112 -17.12 4.33 5.18
N ARG A 113 -16.21 5.29 5.38
CA ARG A 113 -16.28 6.25 6.49
C ARG A 113 -17.48 7.19 6.36
N ASN A 114 -17.91 7.47 5.12
CA ASN A 114 -19.00 8.38 4.79
C ASN A 114 -20.35 7.69 4.57
N ARG A 115 -20.49 6.39 4.89
CA ARG A 115 -21.80 5.74 4.80
C ARG A 115 -22.53 5.89 6.13
N PRO A 116 -23.71 6.57 6.17
CA PRO A 116 -24.56 6.48 7.35
C PRO A 116 -24.83 5.00 7.62
N HIS A 117 -24.71 4.58 8.88
CA HIS A 117 -25.08 3.24 9.30
C HIS A 117 -26.44 2.90 8.69
N ALA A 118 -26.44 1.95 7.74
CA ALA A 118 -27.65 1.32 7.27
C ALA A 118 -28.14 0.33 8.34
#